data_AF-A0A6P1KYJ5-F1
#
_entry.id   AF-A0A6P1KYJ5-F1
#
_cell.length_a   1.000
_cell.length_b   1.000
_cell.length_c   1.000
_cell.angle_alpha   90.00
_cell.angle_beta   90.00
_cell.angle_gamma   90.00
#
_symmetry.space_group_name_H-M   'P 1'
#
loop_
_entity.id
_entity.type
_entity.pdbx_description
1 polymer ?
#
loop_
_entity_poly.entity_id
_entity_poly.type
_entity_poly.pdbx_seq_one_letter_code
_entity_poly.pdbx_strand_id
1 'polypeptide(L)'
;MSQPNPTQAFKFDSIDAALADLKAGRVIVVVDDENRENEGDLICAAQFATPDTINFMAVEARGLICLAMTGDRLDELDLPLMVSNITDTNQTAFTVSIDAGPELGVTTGISAEDRARTIQVTLNPATKPTDLRRPGHIFPIRAKAGGVLKRAGHTEAAVDLSRLAGLYPAGVICEIQNPDGSMARLQQLFEYAKRHNLKIISIADLISYRLQHDRLVYREVITKLPSQFGQFEIYAYRHTLDNTEHVAIVKGDPDNFKDEPVMVRMHSECLTGDALGSLRCDCRMQLEAALKMIEAAGQGVVVYLRQEGRGIGLINKLKAYSLQDMGLDTVEANERLGFPADLRDYGMGAQMLMDLGIKKIRLITNNPRKIAGVKGYGLEVVDRVPLLIEATDYNSYYLATKAKKLGHMLLQTYLVTVAIHWQDDPEAVTERYERLEKLRHLAKSNDLLLQEEARPLAIAIFDEPSLTVHLGFDQAKVASSDWYQQTGHPYIQAIFQILDNLATLPYIQKLEFLISSGCDPLSNLQVQLDRQTFSDGTLPSSISDRLEKQQIYSFSK
;
A
#
# COMPACT_ATOMS: atom_id res chain seq x y z
N MET A 1 26.43 -31.67 8.04
CA MET A 1 25.72 -30.50 7.46
C MET A 1 24.24 -30.83 7.52
N SER A 2 23.59 -30.41 8.59
CA SER A 2 22.18 -30.70 8.84
C SER A 2 21.33 -29.74 8.02
N GLN A 3 20.35 -30.27 7.29
CA GLN A 3 19.38 -29.49 6.54
C GLN A 3 18.59 -28.55 7.48
N PRO A 4 18.18 -27.35 7.01
CA PRO A 4 17.33 -26.47 7.80
C PRO A 4 15.96 -27.13 8.03
N ASN A 5 15.56 -27.22 9.30
CA ASN A 5 14.23 -27.68 9.69
C ASN A 5 13.15 -26.80 9.02
N PRO A 6 12.00 -27.36 8.63
CA PRO A 6 10.88 -26.60 8.10
C PRO A 6 10.39 -25.60 9.17
N THR A 7 10.26 -24.33 8.78
CA THR A 7 9.78 -23.22 9.62
C THR A 7 8.42 -23.58 10.23
N GLN A 8 8.41 -23.82 11.53
CA GLN A 8 7.18 -24.00 12.29
C GLN A 8 6.43 -22.66 12.27
N ALA A 9 5.25 -22.62 11.66
CA ALA A 9 4.46 -21.40 11.61
C ALA A 9 3.97 -21.07 13.03
N PHE A 10 4.56 -20.04 13.65
CA PHE A 10 4.09 -19.49 14.91
C PHE A 10 2.71 -18.85 14.71
N LYS A 11 1.81 -19.04 15.69
CA LYS A 11 0.47 -18.46 15.67
C LYS A 11 0.29 -17.56 16.89
N PHE A 12 0.22 -16.25 16.65
CA PHE A 12 -0.10 -15.26 17.69
C PHE A 12 -1.56 -15.37 18.15
N ASP A 13 -1.81 -14.93 19.38
CA ASP A 13 -3.17 -14.77 19.90
C ASP A 13 -3.85 -13.53 19.26
N SER A 14 -5.19 -13.51 19.26
CA SER A 14 -5.93 -12.33 18.81
C SER A 14 -5.76 -11.16 19.78
N ILE A 15 -5.73 -9.94 19.26
CA ILE A 15 -5.70 -8.72 20.07
C ILE A 15 -6.86 -8.66 21.06
N ASP A 16 -8.09 -9.04 20.67
CA ASP A 16 -9.25 -9.06 21.59
C ASP A 16 -9.02 -9.94 22.84
N ALA A 17 -8.37 -11.09 22.67
CA ALA A 17 -8.03 -11.97 23.79
C ALA A 17 -6.97 -11.34 24.71
N ALA A 18 -5.97 -10.68 24.14
CA ALA A 18 -4.95 -9.96 24.92
C ALA A 18 -5.56 -8.77 25.69
N LEU A 19 -6.49 -8.03 25.07
CA LEU A 19 -7.22 -6.94 25.73
C LEU A 19 -8.09 -7.46 26.89
N ALA A 20 -8.74 -8.62 26.73
CA ALA A 20 -9.51 -9.25 27.80
C ALA A 20 -8.61 -9.67 28.98
N ASP A 21 -7.40 -10.17 28.71
CA ASP A 21 -6.42 -10.52 29.74
C ASP A 21 -5.93 -9.28 30.50
N LEU A 22 -5.56 -8.21 29.79
CA LEU A 22 -5.16 -6.93 30.40
C LEU A 22 -6.28 -6.32 31.24
N LYS A 23 -7.52 -6.35 30.76
CA LYS A 23 -8.71 -5.87 31.50
C LYS A 23 -8.95 -6.67 32.79
N ALA A 24 -8.54 -7.93 32.82
CA ALA A 24 -8.57 -8.79 34.00
C ALA A 24 -7.33 -8.63 34.90
N GLY A 25 -6.42 -7.69 34.63
CA GLY A 25 -5.20 -7.47 35.39
C GLY A 25 -4.09 -8.49 35.12
N ARG A 26 -4.20 -9.30 34.06
CA ARG A 26 -3.17 -10.26 33.66
C ARG A 26 -2.09 -9.58 32.82
N VAL A 27 -0.90 -10.19 32.84
CA VAL A 27 0.26 -9.78 32.03
C VAL A 27 0.19 -10.50 30.68
N ILE A 28 0.69 -9.87 29.61
CA ILE A 28 0.82 -10.48 28.28
C ILE A 28 2.24 -10.30 27.75
N VAL A 29 2.59 -11.04 26.70
CA VAL A 29 3.84 -10.87 25.94
C VAL A 29 3.53 -10.10 24.66
N VAL A 30 4.31 -9.07 24.36
CA VAL A 30 4.24 -8.33 23.10
C VAL A 30 5.59 -8.40 22.42
N VAL A 31 5.61 -8.70 21.12
CA VAL A 31 6.84 -8.77 20.33
C VAL A 31 6.86 -7.72 19.23
N ASP A 32 8.03 -7.19 18.93
CA ASP A 32 8.24 -6.26 17.81
C ASP A 32 8.75 -6.97 16.54
N ASP A 33 9.00 -6.19 15.48
CA ASP A 33 9.47 -6.72 14.19
C ASP A 33 10.91 -7.24 14.28
N GLU A 34 11.23 -8.31 13.53
CA GLU A 34 12.58 -8.89 13.49
C GLU A 34 13.66 -7.88 13.04
N ASN A 35 13.28 -6.83 12.29
CA ASN A 35 14.19 -5.79 11.81
C ASN A 35 14.29 -4.58 12.75
N ARG A 36 13.62 -4.60 13.91
CA ARG A 36 13.68 -3.53 14.93
C ARG A 36 14.55 -3.97 16.12
N GLU A 37 13.97 -4.32 17.27
CA GLU A 37 14.73 -4.84 18.42
C GLU A 37 14.77 -6.38 18.40
N ASN A 38 13.79 -7.01 17.73
CA ASN A 38 13.60 -8.46 17.67
C ASN A 38 13.48 -9.07 19.07
N GLU A 39 12.74 -8.39 19.93
CA GLU A 39 12.62 -8.66 21.37
C GLU A 39 11.15 -8.80 21.76
N GLY A 40 10.93 -9.25 23.00
CA GLY A 40 9.60 -9.35 23.58
C GLY A 40 9.55 -8.81 24.99
N ASP A 41 8.49 -8.06 25.27
CA ASP A 41 8.25 -7.44 26.57
C ASP A 41 7.05 -8.09 27.25
N LEU A 42 7.17 -8.28 28.56
CA LEU A 42 6.00 -8.39 29.42
C LEU A 42 5.30 -7.03 29.49
N ILE A 43 4.00 -7.01 29.25
CA ILE A 43 3.16 -5.82 29.41
C ILE A 43 2.02 -6.10 30.38
N CYS A 44 1.86 -5.23 31.37
CA CYS A 44 0.64 -5.16 32.19
C CYS A 44 0.08 -3.73 32.22
N ALA A 45 -1.23 -3.59 32.40
CA ALA A 45 -1.84 -2.28 32.59
C ALA A 45 -1.41 -1.71 33.94
N ALA A 46 -0.88 -0.49 33.96
CA ALA A 46 -0.17 0.05 35.13
C ALA A 46 -1.08 0.19 36.36
N GLN A 47 -2.38 0.44 36.17
CA GLN A 47 -3.35 0.49 37.26
C GLN A 47 -3.54 -0.85 37.99
N PHE A 48 -3.11 -1.97 37.39
CA PHE A 48 -3.14 -3.31 38.00
C PHE A 48 -1.75 -3.80 38.42
N ALA A 49 -0.73 -2.94 38.41
CA ALA A 49 0.60 -3.30 38.87
C ALA A 49 0.60 -3.59 40.38
N THR A 50 0.74 -4.87 40.73
CA THR A 50 0.85 -5.36 42.11
C THR A 50 2.30 -5.72 42.46
N PRO A 51 2.67 -5.83 43.75
CA PRO A 51 3.99 -6.32 44.14
C PRO A 51 4.32 -7.69 43.52
N ASP A 52 3.35 -8.60 43.43
CA ASP A 52 3.55 -9.92 42.81
C ASP A 52 3.86 -9.81 41.31
N THR A 53 3.17 -8.92 40.58
CA THR A 53 3.45 -8.67 39.16
C THR A 53 4.84 -8.06 38.96
N ILE A 54 5.23 -7.10 39.80
CA ILE A 54 6.56 -6.47 39.72
C ILE A 54 7.67 -7.47 40.09
N ASN A 55 7.42 -8.35 41.07
CA ASN A 55 8.34 -9.43 41.40
C ASN A 55 8.45 -10.44 40.25
N PHE A 56 7.32 -10.82 39.64
CA PHE A 56 7.30 -11.69 38.47
C PHE A 56 8.12 -11.11 37.32
N MET A 57 7.92 -9.83 36.98
CA MET A 57 8.75 -9.15 35.97
C MET A 57 10.24 -9.18 36.34
N ALA A 58 10.59 -8.86 37.59
CA ALA A 58 11.99 -8.83 38.01
C ALA A 58 12.69 -10.20 37.99
N VAL A 59 11.97 -11.29 38.25
CA VAL A 59 12.53 -12.65 38.36
C VAL A 59 12.45 -13.42 37.04
N GLU A 60 11.31 -13.32 36.35
CA GLU A 60 10.99 -14.14 35.18
C GLU A 60 11.23 -13.40 33.86
N ALA A 61 11.21 -12.06 33.81
CA ALA A 61 11.62 -11.30 32.63
C ALA A 61 13.04 -10.72 32.77
N ARG A 62 13.40 -10.19 33.94
CA ARG A 62 14.76 -9.74 34.31
C ARG A 62 15.26 -8.49 33.57
N GLY A 63 14.47 -7.94 32.66
CA GLY A 63 14.69 -6.65 32.02
C GLY A 63 14.50 -5.46 32.96
N LEU A 64 14.51 -4.27 32.36
CA LEU A 64 14.33 -3.03 33.09
C LEU A 64 12.83 -2.73 33.23
N ILE A 65 12.34 -2.66 34.47
CA ILE A 65 10.93 -2.34 34.71
C ILE A 65 10.68 -0.85 34.46
N CYS A 66 9.93 -0.57 33.40
CA CYS A 66 9.63 0.78 32.95
C CYS A 66 8.13 1.08 33.02
N LEU A 67 7.79 2.35 33.21
CA LEU A 67 6.40 2.84 33.25
C LEU A 67 6.11 3.65 31.97
N ALA A 68 5.51 3.02 30.97
CA ALA A 68 5.09 3.69 29.74
C ALA A 68 3.80 4.47 29.97
N MET A 69 3.78 5.76 29.62
CA MET A 69 2.62 6.62 29.84
C MET A 69 2.51 7.79 28.85
N THR A 70 1.34 8.42 28.84
CA THR A 70 1.06 9.60 28.01
C THR A 70 1.92 10.79 28.43
N GLY A 71 2.28 11.60 27.44
CA GLY A 71 3.04 12.83 27.65
C GLY A 71 2.34 13.80 28.60
N ASP A 72 1.02 13.98 28.46
CA ASP A 72 0.24 14.91 29.29
C ASP A 72 0.41 14.61 30.78
N ARG A 73 0.38 13.32 31.17
CA ARG A 73 0.54 12.94 32.56
C ARG A 73 1.96 13.17 33.08
N LEU A 74 2.96 12.94 32.24
CA LEU A 74 4.36 13.24 32.57
C LEU A 74 4.58 14.74 32.73
N ASP A 75 3.94 15.56 31.89
CA ASP A 75 4.02 17.02 31.96
C ASP A 75 3.33 17.56 33.22
N GLU A 76 2.15 17.04 33.60
CA GLU A 76 1.47 17.36 34.87
C GLU A 76 2.34 17.08 36.11
N LEU A 77 3.14 16.02 36.05
CA LEU A 77 4.00 15.58 37.16
C LEU A 77 5.40 16.19 37.12
N ASP A 78 5.70 17.09 36.17
CA ASP A 78 7.02 17.67 35.95
C ASP A 78 8.11 16.59 35.86
N LEU A 79 7.91 15.66 34.92
CA LEU A 79 8.84 14.57 34.61
C LEU A 79 9.47 14.80 33.22
N PRO A 80 10.50 15.67 33.14
CA PRO A 80 11.19 15.92 31.87
C PRO A 80 11.99 14.70 31.42
N LEU A 81 12.34 14.68 30.14
CA LEU A 81 13.27 13.70 29.58
C LEU A 81 14.60 13.74 30.34
N MET A 82 15.19 12.56 30.60
CA MET A 82 16.45 12.45 31.33
C MET A 82 17.62 13.09 30.55
N VAL A 83 17.54 13.08 29.22
CA VAL A 83 18.54 13.67 28.32
C VAL A 83 17.86 14.58 27.29
N SER A 84 18.50 15.69 26.96
CA SER A 84 17.99 16.66 25.98
C SER A 84 18.29 16.28 24.52
N ASN A 85 19.36 15.50 24.28
CA ASN A 85 19.72 14.98 22.97
C ASN A 85 19.75 13.45 23.01
N ILE A 86 18.69 12.82 22.50
CA ILE A 86 18.58 11.37 22.45
C ILE A 86 19.45 10.85 21.30
N THR A 87 20.52 10.13 21.65
CA THR A 87 21.43 9.49 20.68
C THR A 87 21.10 8.02 20.44
N ASP A 88 20.12 7.47 21.15
CA ASP A 88 19.60 6.13 20.93
C ASP A 88 18.89 6.04 19.57
N THR A 89 19.21 5.00 18.80
CA THR A 89 18.65 4.76 17.47
C THR A 89 17.13 4.56 17.52
N ASN A 90 16.63 3.93 18.59
CA ASN A 90 15.21 3.67 18.79
C ASN A 90 14.43 4.87 19.37
N GLN A 91 15.16 5.93 19.72
CA GLN A 91 14.67 7.16 20.34
C GLN A 91 13.74 6.91 21.55
N THR A 92 14.10 5.97 22.43
CA THR A 92 13.32 5.67 23.62
C THR A 92 13.35 6.86 24.59
N ALA A 93 12.17 7.43 24.87
CA ALA A 93 12.01 8.72 25.54
C ALA A 93 11.93 8.57 27.07
N PHE A 94 13.02 8.11 27.69
CA PHE A 94 13.13 8.03 29.15
C PHE A 94 13.02 9.39 29.82
N THR A 95 12.20 9.49 30.86
CA THR A 95 12.21 10.62 31.78
C THR A 95 13.22 10.40 32.90
N VAL A 96 13.41 11.42 33.74
CA VAL A 96 14.07 11.23 35.04
C VAL A 96 13.39 10.07 35.81
N SER A 97 14.19 9.21 36.46
CA SER A 97 13.65 8.10 37.25
C SER A 97 13.02 8.60 38.54
N ILE A 98 12.04 7.85 39.06
CA ILE A 98 11.21 8.28 40.19
C ILE A 98 11.01 7.19 41.24
N ASP A 99 10.81 7.62 42.47
CA ASP A 99 10.20 6.87 43.58
C ASP A 99 9.13 7.74 44.23
N ALA A 100 8.05 7.16 44.78
CA ALA A 100 7.18 7.94 45.65
C ALA A 100 7.89 8.31 46.96
N GLY A 101 7.41 9.37 47.62
CA GLY A 101 7.92 9.82 48.91
C GLY A 101 7.67 8.84 50.07
N PRO A 102 8.46 8.89 51.16
CA PRO A 102 8.23 8.07 52.36
C PRO A 102 6.85 8.26 52.99
N GLU A 103 6.30 9.48 52.90
CA GLU A 103 4.95 9.81 53.34
C GLU A 103 3.86 9.07 52.57
N LEU A 104 4.19 8.52 51.40
CA LEU A 104 3.31 7.68 50.59
C LEU A 104 3.60 6.18 50.75
N GLY A 105 4.45 5.80 51.70
CA GLY A 105 4.72 4.41 52.06
C GLY A 105 5.84 3.74 51.28
N VAL A 106 6.71 4.52 50.61
CA VAL A 106 7.88 3.98 49.91
C VAL A 106 9.15 4.17 50.72
N THR A 107 9.91 3.10 50.92
CA THR A 107 11.16 3.15 51.69
C THR A 107 12.37 3.44 50.80
N THR A 108 13.11 2.41 50.41
CA THR A 108 14.30 2.50 49.56
C THR A 108 13.94 2.62 48.09
N GLY A 109 12.74 2.20 47.68
CA GLY A 109 12.24 2.34 46.31
C GLY A 109 12.35 1.07 45.47
N ILE A 110 13.33 0.21 45.75
CA ILE A 110 13.70 -0.91 44.87
C ILE A 110 12.85 -2.18 45.05
N SER A 111 12.22 -2.35 46.22
CA SER A 111 11.42 -3.54 46.48
C SER A 111 10.24 -3.65 45.51
N ALA A 112 9.71 -4.85 45.31
CA ALA A 112 8.54 -5.01 44.43
C ALA A 112 7.33 -4.21 44.95
N GLU A 113 7.19 -4.11 46.27
CA GLU A 113 6.17 -3.31 46.94
C GLU A 113 6.37 -1.81 46.71
N ASP A 114 7.58 -1.30 46.93
CA ASP A 114 7.92 0.11 46.71
C ASP A 114 7.73 0.54 45.25
N ARG A 115 8.16 -0.30 44.30
CA ARG A 115 8.01 -0.06 42.86
C ARG A 115 6.55 -0.07 42.43
N ALA A 116 5.77 -1.06 42.86
CA ALA A 116 4.33 -1.10 42.63
C ALA A 116 3.65 0.13 43.22
N ARG A 117 4.01 0.53 44.45
CA ARG A 117 3.46 1.71 45.11
C ARG A 117 3.78 2.99 44.36
N THR A 118 5.02 3.15 43.89
CA THR A 118 5.44 4.29 43.06
C THR A 118 4.61 4.39 41.78
N ILE A 119 4.36 3.26 41.10
CA ILE A 119 3.50 3.22 39.92
C ILE A 119 2.08 3.70 40.27
N GLN A 120 1.46 3.16 41.33
CA GLN A 120 0.10 3.56 41.75
C GLN A 120 0.01 5.05 42.12
N VAL A 121 1.02 5.58 42.82
CA VAL A 121 1.11 7.02 43.14
C VAL A 121 1.18 7.84 41.85
N THR A 122 1.99 7.44 40.88
CA THR A 122 2.16 8.18 39.62
C THR A 122 0.84 8.27 38.84
N LEU A 123 0.00 7.24 38.89
CA LEU A 123 -1.31 7.22 38.20
C LEU A 123 -2.40 8.00 38.93
N ASN A 124 -2.26 8.27 40.23
CA ASN A 124 -3.30 8.94 41.00
C ASN A 124 -3.43 10.41 40.58
N PRO A 125 -4.61 10.86 40.09
CA PRO A 125 -4.80 12.22 39.59
C PRO A 125 -4.57 13.32 40.65
N ALA A 126 -4.59 12.99 41.94
CA ALA A 126 -4.29 13.93 43.01
C ALA A 126 -2.79 14.12 43.30
N THR A 127 -1.93 13.26 42.75
CA THR A 127 -0.48 13.30 42.97
C THR A 127 0.12 14.56 42.37
N LYS A 128 0.98 15.22 43.15
CA LYS A 128 1.73 16.42 42.77
C LYS A 128 3.18 16.07 42.40
N PRO A 129 3.87 16.93 41.64
CA PRO A 129 5.29 16.73 41.35
C PRO A 129 6.18 16.53 42.58
N THR A 130 5.83 17.15 43.71
CA THR A 130 6.57 17.08 44.99
C THR A 130 6.44 15.74 45.72
N ASP A 131 5.44 14.94 45.36
CA ASP A 131 5.18 13.62 45.96
C ASP A 131 6.11 12.54 45.39
N LEU A 132 6.88 12.89 44.35
CA LEU A 132 7.82 12.02 43.64
C LEU A 132 9.26 12.50 43.88
N ARG A 133 10.09 11.59 44.38
CA ARG A 133 11.54 11.78 44.51
C ARG A 133 12.21 11.49 43.18
N ARG A 134 13.29 12.22 42.89
CA ARG A 134 14.13 12.10 41.70
C ARG A 134 15.61 12.12 42.15
N PRO A 135 16.47 11.17 41.77
CA PRO A 135 16.15 9.94 41.03
C PRO A 135 15.36 8.93 41.87
N GLY A 136 14.94 7.84 41.25
CA GLY A 136 14.37 6.65 41.91
C GLY A 136 14.51 5.39 41.05
N HIS A 137 13.65 4.39 41.28
CA HIS A 137 13.81 3.02 40.77
C HIS A 137 12.73 2.59 39.76
N ILE A 138 11.73 3.43 39.52
CA ILE A 138 10.85 3.31 38.35
C ILE A 138 11.34 4.27 37.27
N PHE A 139 11.33 3.80 36.02
CA PHE A 139 11.77 4.55 34.85
C PHE A 139 10.57 4.88 33.97
N PRO A 140 9.94 6.07 34.11
CA PRO A 140 8.88 6.46 33.22
C PRO A 140 9.42 6.71 31.80
N ILE A 141 8.62 6.31 30.81
CA ILE A 141 8.94 6.50 29.39
C ILE A 141 7.75 7.17 28.71
N ARG A 142 8.03 8.24 27.98
CA ARG A 142 7.02 9.01 27.25
C ARG A 142 6.62 8.31 25.95
N ALA A 143 5.38 7.88 25.85
CA ALA A 143 4.82 7.40 24.58
C ALA A 143 4.59 8.57 23.61
N LYS A 144 4.85 8.35 22.32
CA LYS A 144 4.52 9.33 21.27
C LYS A 144 3.01 9.46 21.10
N ALA A 145 2.56 10.70 20.89
CA ALA A 145 1.18 10.96 20.46
C ALA A 145 0.88 10.19 19.16
N GLY A 146 -0.25 9.49 19.14
CA GLY A 146 -0.61 8.54 18.06
C GLY A 146 -0.22 7.09 18.32
N GLY A 147 0.56 6.79 19.35
CA GLY A 147 0.86 5.42 19.78
C GLY A 147 1.59 4.60 18.70
N VAL A 148 1.26 3.31 18.58
CA VAL A 148 1.94 2.37 17.67
C VAL A 148 1.82 2.77 16.20
N LEU A 149 0.82 3.59 15.85
CA LEU A 149 0.66 4.15 14.51
C LEU A 149 1.73 5.21 14.19
N LYS A 150 2.33 5.83 15.21
CA LYS A 150 3.41 6.83 15.04
C LYS A 150 4.80 6.23 15.29
N ARG A 151 4.92 5.32 16.25
CA ARG A 151 6.16 4.59 16.57
C ARG A 151 5.80 3.18 17.02
N ALA A 152 6.22 2.19 16.25
CA ALA A 152 5.98 0.78 16.52
C ALA A 152 6.93 0.22 17.62
N GLY A 153 6.82 0.73 18.85
CA GLY A 153 7.62 0.29 20.00
C GLY A 153 6.78 -0.21 21.16
N HIS A 154 7.41 -0.96 22.08
CA HIS A 154 6.74 -1.51 23.28
C HIS A 154 6.15 -0.42 24.19
N THR A 155 6.81 0.74 24.27
CA THR A 155 6.31 1.91 25.01
C THR A 155 4.92 2.34 24.51
N GLU A 156 4.78 2.54 23.19
CA GLU A 156 3.50 2.91 22.58
C GLU A 156 2.48 1.77 22.69
N ALA A 157 2.91 0.51 22.51
CA ALA A 157 2.04 -0.65 22.62
C ALA A 157 1.40 -0.76 24.01
N ALA A 158 2.17 -0.57 25.09
CA ALA A 158 1.67 -0.61 26.47
C ALA A 158 0.55 0.42 26.73
N VAL A 159 0.75 1.65 26.25
CA VAL A 159 -0.24 2.74 26.38
C VAL A 159 -1.49 2.44 25.55
N ASP A 160 -1.31 2.02 24.30
CA ASP A 160 -2.42 1.74 23.38
C ASP A 160 -3.25 0.54 23.83
N LEU A 161 -2.63 -0.55 24.25
CA LEU A 161 -3.33 -1.74 24.73
C LEU A 161 -4.15 -1.43 25.98
N SER A 162 -3.59 -0.64 26.91
CA SER A 162 -4.32 -0.21 28.12
C SER A 162 -5.53 0.66 27.76
N ARG A 163 -5.36 1.61 26.83
CA ARG A 163 -6.46 2.44 26.29
C ARG A 163 -7.54 1.59 25.62
N LEU A 164 -7.14 0.68 24.72
CA LEU A 164 -8.07 -0.21 23.99
C LEU A 164 -8.83 -1.16 24.91
N ALA A 165 -8.22 -1.58 26.03
CA ALA A 165 -8.88 -2.36 27.07
C ALA A 165 -9.86 -1.54 27.94
N GLY A 166 -9.95 -0.21 27.73
CA GLY A 166 -10.78 0.72 28.51
C GLY A 166 -10.20 1.03 29.88
N LEU A 167 -8.87 0.97 30.02
CA LEU A 167 -8.14 1.23 31.26
C LEU A 167 -7.39 2.57 31.17
N TYR A 168 -6.78 3.01 32.27
CA TYR A 168 -5.90 4.18 32.27
C TYR A 168 -4.77 3.97 31.23
N PRO A 169 -4.47 4.96 30.35
CA PRO A 169 -3.52 4.81 29.25
C PRO A 169 -2.06 4.84 29.73
N ALA A 170 -1.69 3.85 30.52
CA ALA A 170 -0.33 3.61 31.01
C ALA A 170 -0.11 2.10 31.23
N GLY A 171 1.09 1.62 30.90
CA GLY A 171 1.48 0.23 31.07
C GLY A 171 2.84 0.10 31.75
N VAL A 172 3.06 -1.02 32.43
CA VAL A 172 4.38 -1.41 32.92
C VAL A 172 4.96 -2.41 31.93
N ILE A 173 6.17 -2.15 31.47
CA ILE A 173 6.89 -2.99 30.51
C ILE A 173 8.19 -3.51 31.11
N CYS A 174 8.62 -4.69 30.70
CA CYS A 174 9.88 -5.30 31.10
C CYS A 174 10.32 -6.31 30.03
N GLU A 175 11.51 -6.12 29.47
CA GLU A 175 12.04 -6.98 28.41
C GLU A 175 12.35 -8.38 28.96
N ILE A 176 12.09 -9.42 28.16
CA ILE A 176 12.29 -10.82 28.56
C ILE A 176 13.69 -11.29 28.19
N GLN A 177 14.48 -11.62 29.20
CA GLN A 177 15.81 -12.22 29.06
C GLN A 177 15.77 -13.73 29.32
N ASN A 178 16.62 -14.46 28.60
CA ASN A 178 16.97 -15.82 28.90
C ASN A 178 17.73 -15.92 30.23
N PRO A 179 17.77 -17.10 30.88
CA PRO A 179 18.49 -17.28 32.14
C PRO A 179 20.00 -16.99 32.08
N ASP A 180 20.59 -17.03 30.89
CA ASP A 180 22.00 -16.70 30.64
C ASP A 180 22.25 -15.18 30.44
N GLY A 181 21.19 -14.37 30.50
CA GLY A 181 21.23 -12.91 30.31
C GLY A 181 21.15 -12.45 28.86
N SER A 182 21.04 -13.38 27.89
CA SER A 182 20.75 -13.01 26.50
C SER A 182 19.28 -12.64 26.31
N MET A 183 18.94 -11.82 25.31
CA MET A 183 17.55 -11.48 25.01
C MET A 183 16.79 -12.67 24.43
N ALA A 184 15.58 -12.92 24.92
CA ALA A 184 14.73 -14.00 24.39
C ALA A 184 14.23 -13.64 22.99
N ARG A 185 14.43 -14.54 22.03
CA ARG A 185 13.97 -14.39 20.63
C ARG A 185 12.65 -15.12 20.41
N LEU A 186 12.02 -14.90 19.26
CA LEU A 186 10.65 -15.33 18.97
C LEU A 186 10.30 -16.77 19.41
N GLN A 187 11.12 -17.77 19.04
CA GLN A 187 10.92 -19.17 19.47
C GLN A 187 10.88 -19.32 21.00
N GLN A 188 11.83 -18.68 21.69
CA GLN A 188 11.93 -18.71 23.15
C GLN A 188 10.77 -17.95 23.81
N LEU A 189 10.29 -16.87 23.19
CA LEU A 189 9.15 -16.09 23.66
C LEU A 189 7.84 -16.90 23.59
N PHE A 190 7.64 -17.70 22.54
CA PHE A 190 6.51 -18.62 22.48
C PHE A 190 6.58 -19.72 23.56
N GLU A 191 7.77 -20.25 23.82
CA GLU A 191 7.98 -21.22 24.90
C GLU A 191 7.75 -20.59 26.28
N TYR A 192 8.20 -19.35 26.47
CA TYR A 192 7.99 -18.55 27.67
C TYR A 192 6.51 -18.28 27.92
N ALA A 193 5.80 -17.75 26.91
CA ALA A 193 4.36 -17.47 26.98
C ALA A 193 3.57 -18.74 27.33
N LYS A 194 3.93 -19.88 26.72
CA LYS A 194 3.31 -21.18 27.05
C LYS A 194 3.60 -21.62 28.48
N ARG A 195 4.84 -21.49 28.96
CA ARG A 195 5.24 -21.89 30.33
C ARG A 195 4.48 -21.11 31.40
N HIS A 196 4.31 -19.81 31.19
CA HIS A 196 3.63 -18.93 32.14
C HIS A 196 2.15 -18.72 31.84
N ASN A 197 1.60 -19.43 30.84
CA ASN A 197 0.22 -19.33 30.40
C ASN A 197 -0.21 -17.88 30.08
N LEU A 198 0.64 -17.17 29.34
CA LEU A 198 0.45 -15.79 28.90
C LEU A 198 0.05 -15.75 27.43
N LYS A 199 -0.73 -14.74 27.07
CA LYS A 199 -1.03 -14.43 25.66
C LYS A 199 0.18 -13.78 25.01
N ILE A 200 0.40 -14.08 23.73
CA ILE A 200 1.47 -13.48 22.92
C ILE A 200 0.91 -12.85 21.65
N ILE A 201 1.22 -11.57 21.45
CA ILE A 201 0.78 -10.78 20.28
C ILE A 201 1.96 -10.05 19.64
N SER A 202 1.79 -9.61 18.40
CA SER A 202 2.77 -8.76 17.71
C SER A 202 2.32 -7.30 17.67
N ILE A 203 3.27 -6.36 17.67
CA ILE A 203 2.97 -4.93 17.42
C ILE A 203 2.33 -4.75 16.03
N ALA A 204 2.73 -5.55 15.03
CA ALA A 204 2.13 -5.51 13.70
C ALA A 204 0.63 -5.85 13.71
N ASP A 205 0.22 -6.86 14.49
CA ASP A 205 -1.19 -7.20 14.69
C ASP A 205 -1.94 -6.10 15.45
N LEU A 206 -1.29 -5.47 16.43
CA LEU A 206 -1.86 -4.34 17.17
C LEU A 206 -2.07 -3.11 16.26
N ILE A 207 -1.09 -2.79 15.40
CA ILE A 207 -1.23 -1.72 14.39
C ILE A 207 -2.43 -2.02 13.49
N SER A 208 -2.51 -3.25 12.97
CA SER A 208 -3.62 -3.68 12.11
C SER A 208 -4.97 -3.59 12.83
N TYR A 209 -5.03 -3.99 14.09
CA TYR A 209 -6.23 -3.91 14.91
C TYR A 209 -6.65 -2.45 15.14
N ARG A 210 -5.73 -1.55 15.49
CA ARG A 210 -6.00 -0.12 15.65
C ARG A 210 -6.50 0.52 14.36
N LEU A 211 -5.88 0.18 13.24
CA LEU A 211 -6.28 0.68 11.92
C LEU A 211 -7.70 0.27 11.51
N GLN A 212 -8.21 -0.86 12.03
CA GLN A 212 -9.58 -1.31 11.84
C GLN A 212 -10.58 -0.70 12.82
N HIS A 213 -10.18 -0.40 14.06
CA HIS A 213 -11.08 -0.01 15.15
C HIS A 213 -11.04 1.48 15.52
N ASP A 214 -9.91 2.16 15.32
CA ASP A 214 -9.80 3.59 15.54
C ASP A 214 -10.26 4.37 14.30
N ARG A 215 -11.12 5.37 14.49
CA ARG A 215 -11.45 6.34 13.45
C ARG A 215 -10.41 7.45 13.42
N LEU A 216 -9.53 7.41 12.42
CA LEU A 216 -8.41 8.33 12.25
C LEU A 216 -8.69 9.44 11.24
N VAL A 217 -9.75 9.28 10.43
CA VAL A 217 -10.18 10.26 9.44
C VAL A 217 -11.60 10.75 9.69
N TYR A 218 -11.77 12.07 9.58
CA TYR A 218 -13.05 12.75 9.72
C TYR A 218 -13.35 13.56 8.47
N ARG A 219 -14.58 13.45 7.99
CA ARG A 219 -15.10 14.25 6.88
C ARG A 219 -15.36 15.67 7.36
N GLU A 220 -14.72 16.64 6.72
CA GLU A 220 -14.79 18.07 7.05
C GLU A 220 -15.84 18.80 6.20
N VAL A 221 -15.85 18.53 4.88
CA VAL A 221 -16.76 19.22 3.95
C VAL A 221 -17.09 18.36 2.73
N ILE A 222 -18.27 18.59 2.17
CA ILE A 222 -18.72 18.05 0.87
C ILE A 222 -19.07 19.23 -0.03
N THR A 223 -18.63 19.21 -1.28
CA THR A 223 -19.04 20.21 -2.27
C THR A 223 -19.15 19.62 -3.67
N LYS A 224 -19.89 20.28 -4.55
CA LYS A 224 -19.99 19.90 -5.97
C LYS A 224 -18.70 20.26 -6.69
N LEU A 225 -18.22 19.33 -7.52
CA LEU A 225 -17.04 19.47 -8.35
C LEU A 225 -17.41 19.27 -9.83
N PRO A 226 -17.86 20.33 -10.52
CA PRO A 226 -17.94 20.32 -11.98
C PRO A 226 -16.52 20.24 -12.55
N SER A 227 -16.27 19.29 -13.45
CA SER A 227 -14.95 19.07 -14.03
C SER A 227 -15.05 18.75 -15.52
N GLN A 228 -13.91 18.82 -16.23
CA GLN A 228 -13.80 18.38 -17.62
C GLN A 228 -14.05 16.86 -17.81
N PHE A 229 -14.10 16.09 -16.72
CA PHE A 229 -14.35 14.65 -16.74
C PHE A 229 -15.79 14.28 -16.37
N GLY A 230 -16.62 15.25 -15.99
CA GLY A 230 -17.96 15.00 -15.51
C GLY A 230 -18.34 15.81 -14.28
N GLN A 231 -19.52 15.49 -13.74
CA GLN A 231 -20.08 16.10 -12.53
C GLN A 231 -19.89 15.16 -11.35
N PHE A 232 -19.13 15.61 -10.35
CA PHE A 232 -18.80 14.85 -9.14
C PHE A 232 -19.16 15.64 -7.89
N GLU A 233 -19.12 14.97 -6.75
CA GLU A 233 -18.94 15.58 -5.45
C GLU A 233 -17.52 15.33 -4.95
N ILE A 234 -16.96 16.27 -4.18
CA ILE A 234 -15.67 16.11 -3.52
C ILE A 234 -15.85 16.19 -2.01
N TYR A 235 -15.36 15.16 -1.35
CA TYR A 235 -15.43 14.95 0.10
C TYR A 235 -14.03 15.19 0.66
N ALA A 236 -13.86 16.22 1.48
CA ALA A 236 -12.60 16.50 2.13
C ALA A 236 -12.53 15.80 3.50
N TYR A 237 -11.40 15.16 3.77
CA TYR A 237 -11.11 14.44 4.99
C TYR A 237 -9.86 15.00 5.66
N ARG A 238 -9.87 15.02 6.99
CA ARG A 238 -8.70 15.35 7.81
C ARG A 238 -8.28 14.16 8.65
N HIS A 239 -6.97 13.93 8.72
CA HIS A 239 -6.36 12.94 9.57
C HIS A 239 -6.07 13.50 10.96
N THR A 240 -6.50 12.80 12.02
CA THR A 240 -6.41 13.35 13.38
C THR A 240 -5.00 13.33 13.97
N LEU A 241 -4.09 12.52 13.44
CA LEU A 241 -2.76 12.36 14.03
C LEU A 241 -1.75 13.37 13.52
N ASP A 242 -1.86 13.79 12.26
CA ASP A 242 -0.91 14.71 11.62
C ASP A 242 -1.57 15.88 10.89
N ASN A 243 -2.90 16.01 10.98
CA ASN A 243 -3.70 17.04 10.32
C ASN A 243 -3.55 17.08 8.80
N THR A 244 -3.05 16.01 8.18
CA THR A 244 -3.03 15.90 6.72
C THR A 244 -4.44 15.82 6.16
N GLU A 245 -4.60 16.35 4.95
CA GLU A 245 -5.88 16.48 4.28
C GLU A 245 -5.91 15.56 3.06
N HIS A 246 -7.04 14.91 2.82
CA HIS A 246 -7.24 13.99 1.71
C HIS A 246 -8.61 14.24 1.10
N VAL A 247 -8.81 13.82 -0.16
CA VAL A 247 -10.11 13.99 -0.81
C VAL A 247 -10.59 12.70 -1.44
N ALA A 248 -11.91 12.48 -1.40
CA ALA A 248 -12.58 11.49 -2.23
C ALA A 248 -13.43 12.22 -3.26
N ILE A 249 -13.23 11.90 -4.53
CA ILE A 249 -14.03 12.40 -5.66
C ILE A 249 -15.06 11.32 -5.96
N VAL A 250 -16.33 11.65 -5.78
CA VAL A 250 -17.45 10.71 -5.72
C VAL A 250 -18.42 10.97 -6.87
N LYS A 251 -18.82 9.89 -7.54
CA LYS A 251 -19.89 9.85 -8.52
C LYS A 251 -21.01 8.95 -8.01
N GLY A 252 -22.25 9.39 -8.19
CA GLY A 252 -23.42 8.70 -7.66
C GLY A 252 -23.70 9.09 -6.20
N ASP A 253 -24.65 8.40 -5.60
CA ASP A 253 -25.10 8.66 -4.22
C ASP A 253 -24.50 7.60 -3.26
N PRO A 254 -23.69 8.03 -2.27
CA PRO A 254 -23.11 7.12 -1.27
C PRO A 254 -24.11 6.24 -0.53
N ASP A 255 -25.36 6.67 -0.38
CA ASP A 255 -26.39 5.86 0.30
C ASP A 255 -26.69 4.55 -0.46
N ASN A 256 -26.40 4.50 -1.77
CA ASN A 256 -26.55 3.33 -2.61
C ASN A 256 -25.30 2.43 -2.66
N PHE A 257 -24.21 2.79 -1.98
CA PHE A 257 -22.92 2.07 -2.10
C PHE A 257 -22.81 0.81 -1.23
N LYS A 258 -23.70 0.66 -0.25
CA LYS A 258 -23.58 -0.36 0.79
C LYS A 258 -23.70 -1.79 0.28
N ASP A 259 -24.59 -2.00 -0.70
CA ASP A 259 -25.00 -3.33 -1.15
C ASP A 259 -24.40 -3.71 -2.52
N GLU A 260 -23.84 -2.75 -3.26
CA GLU A 260 -23.34 -2.93 -4.62
C GLU A 260 -21.80 -2.81 -4.71
N PRO A 261 -21.13 -3.59 -5.58
CA PRO A 261 -19.72 -3.39 -5.90
C PRO A 261 -19.43 -2.01 -6.50
N VAL A 262 -18.73 -1.15 -5.77
CA VAL A 262 -18.40 0.21 -6.22
C VAL A 262 -17.06 0.25 -6.95
N MET A 263 -17.01 0.95 -8.08
CA MET A 263 -15.75 1.17 -8.80
C MET A 263 -14.87 2.16 -8.02
N VAL A 264 -13.67 1.74 -7.63
CA VAL A 264 -12.80 2.54 -6.76
C VAL A 264 -11.40 2.68 -7.32
N ARG A 265 -10.85 3.89 -7.30
CA ARG A 265 -9.45 4.18 -7.59
C ARG A 265 -8.74 4.72 -6.35
N MET A 266 -7.74 3.98 -5.88
CA MET A 266 -6.77 4.46 -4.88
C MET A 266 -5.63 5.21 -5.58
N HIS A 267 -5.68 6.54 -5.59
CA HIS A 267 -4.69 7.41 -6.21
C HIS A 267 -3.78 8.06 -5.16
N SER A 268 -2.47 7.98 -5.37
CA SER A 268 -1.49 8.69 -4.56
C SER A 268 -1.12 9.97 -5.30
N GLU A 269 -1.15 11.10 -4.60
CA GLU A 269 -0.77 12.41 -5.14
C GLU A 269 0.59 12.35 -5.82
N CYS A 270 0.64 13.00 -6.98
CA CYS A 270 1.86 13.23 -7.74
C CYS A 270 1.81 14.64 -8.28
N LEU A 271 2.30 15.63 -7.54
CA LEU A 271 2.28 17.05 -7.93
C LEU A 271 2.87 17.25 -9.33
N THR A 272 4.04 16.65 -9.58
CA THR A 272 4.72 16.77 -10.88
C THR A 272 3.89 16.19 -12.02
N GLY A 273 3.18 15.09 -11.80
CA GLY A 273 2.33 14.46 -12.82
C GLY A 273 0.99 15.17 -12.91
N ASP A 274 0.19 15.04 -11.85
CA ASP A 274 -1.22 15.41 -11.78
C ASP A 274 -1.44 16.92 -12.04
N ALA A 275 -0.65 17.79 -11.39
CA ALA A 275 -0.82 19.24 -11.50
C ALA A 275 0.04 19.88 -12.59
N LEU A 276 1.29 19.43 -12.75
CA LEU A 276 2.26 20.06 -13.66
C LEU A 276 2.40 19.37 -15.02
N GLY A 277 1.77 18.20 -15.22
CA GLY A 277 1.76 17.50 -16.51
C GLY A 277 3.09 16.83 -16.88
N SER A 278 3.90 16.41 -15.90
CA SER A 278 5.16 15.72 -16.17
C SER A 278 4.94 14.41 -16.94
N LEU A 279 5.65 14.28 -18.06
CA LEU A 279 5.67 13.07 -18.89
C LEU A 279 6.60 11.97 -18.35
N ARG A 280 7.38 12.24 -17.29
CA ARG A 280 8.26 11.24 -16.65
C ARG A 280 7.49 10.13 -15.93
N CYS A 281 6.20 10.36 -15.64
CA CYS A 281 5.34 9.38 -14.99
C CYS A 281 3.99 9.30 -15.69
N ASP A 282 3.22 8.28 -15.33
CA ASP A 282 1.88 7.98 -15.85
C ASP A 282 0.76 8.46 -14.91
N CYS A 283 1.09 9.16 -13.82
CA CYS A 283 0.13 9.47 -12.75
C CYS A 283 -1.08 10.29 -13.22
N ARG A 284 -0.83 11.37 -13.98
CA ARG A 284 -1.92 12.22 -14.49
C ARG A 284 -2.86 11.42 -15.37
N MET A 285 -2.33 10.75 -16.39
CA MET A 285 -3.13 9.94 -17.31
C MET A 285 -3.93 8.86 -16.56
N GLN A 286 -3.37 8.26 -15.51
CA GLN A 286 -4.11 7.33 -14.64
C GLN A 286 -5.26 8.00 -13.90
N LEU A 287 -5.06 9.20 -13.35
CA LEU A 287 -6.11 9.95 -12.66
C LEU A 287 -7.25 10.31 -13.62
N GLU A 288 -6.90 10.88 -14.77
CA GLU A 288 -7.86 11.29 -15.79
C GLU A 288 -8.66 10.11 -16.34
N ALA A 289 -8.00 8.99 -16.64
CA ALA A 289 -8.67 7.78 -17.10
C ALA A 289 -9.61 7.19 -16.04
N ALA A 290 -9.18 7.15 -14.77
CA ALA A 290 -10.04 6.67 -13.68
C ALA A 290 -11.29 7.55 -13.48
N LEU A 291 -11.16 8.87 -13.58
CA LEU A 291 -12.30 9.79 -13.50
C LEU A 291 -13.27 9.58 -14.66
N LYS A 292 -12.78 9.43 -15.89
CA LYS A 292 -13.61 9.14 -17.08
C LYS A 292 -14.34 7.79 -16.95
N MET A 293 -13.65 6.76 -16.47
CA MET A 293 -14.25 5.43 -16.22
C MET A 293 -15.40 5.51 -15.21
N ILE A 294 -15.18 6.23 -14.12
CA ILE A 294 -16.18 6.39 -13.06
C ILE A 294 -17.36 7.23 -13.55
N GLU A 295 -17.12 8.29 -14.34
CA GLU A 295 -18.18 9.07 -14.97
C GLU A 295 -19.06 8.19 -15.86
N ALA A 296 -18.43 7.41 -16.76
CA ALA A 296 -19.14 6.53 -17.68
C ALA A 296 -19.94 5.43 -16.95
N ALA A 297 -19.43 4.93 -15.82
CA ALA A 297 -20.12 3.96 -14.98
C ALA A 297 -21.30 4.57 -14.18
N GLY A 298 -21.35 5.91 -14.02
CA GLY A 298 -22.38 6.60 -13.26
C GLY A 298 -22.28 6.47 -11.73
N GLN A 299 -21.38 5.62 -11.23
CA GLN A 299 -21.15 5.37 -9.81
C GLN A 299 -19.70 4.96 -9.54
N GLY A 300 -19.03 5.60 -8.58
CA GLY A 300 -17.67 5.25 -8.19
C GLY A 300 -16.94 6.31 -7.39
N VAL A 301 -15.73 5.99 -6.92
CA VAL A 301 -14.92 6.85 -6.07
C VAL A 301 -13.45 6.85 -6.48
N VAL A 302 -12.86 8.04 -6.67
CA VAL A 302 -11.41 8.23 -6.65
C VAL A 302 -11.01 8.75 -5.28
N VAL A 303 -10.27 7.94 -4.51
CA VAL A 303 -9.62 8.39 -3.28
C VAL A 303 -8.27 8.97 -3.65
N TYR A 304 -8.10 10.28 -3.46
CA TYR A 304 -6.87 11.01 -3.71
C TYR A 304 -6.12 11.24 -2.39
N LEU A 305 -5.13 10.40 -2.14
CA LEU A 305 -4.31 10.45 -0.94
C LEU A 305 -3.10 11.37 -1.19
N ARG A 306 -2.96 12.45 -0.41
CA ARG A 306 -1.84 13.40 -0.45
C ARG A 306 -0.55 12.82 0.14
N GLN A 307 -0.03 11.78 -0.51
CA GLN A 307 1.16 11.00 -0.12
C GLN A 307 2.19 10.95 -1.25
N GLU A 308 2.76 12.11 -1.56
CA GLU A 308 3.74 12.29 -2.63
C GLU A 308 4.97 11.37 -2.53
N GLY A 309 5.50 10.97 -3.68
CA GLY A 309 6.76 10.21 -3.77
C GLY A 309 6.67 8.78 -3.25
N ARG A 310 5.46 8.20 -3.08
CA ARG A 310 5.23 6.95 -2.33
C ARG A 310 5.47 7.10 -0.83
N GLY A 311 5.19 8.27 -0.27
CA GLY A 311 5.29 8.55 1.16
C GLY A 311 6.62 9.21 1.59
N ILE A 312 7.62 9.30 0.71
CA ILE A 312 8.90 9.98 1.03
C ILE A 312 8.82 11.51 0.89
N GLY A 313 7.74 12.03 0.32
CA GLY A 313 7.52 13.46 0.10
C GLY A 313 8.18 14.01 -1.18
N LEU A 314 7.78 15.23 -1.55
CA LEU A 314 8.16 15.87 -2.82
C LEU A 314 9.67 16.05 -2.97
N ILE A 315 10.35 16.56 -1.95
CA ILE A 315 11.79 16.86 -2.03
C ILE A 315 12.60 15.58 -2.28
N ASN A 316 12.30 14.49 -1.55
CA ASN A 316 13.03 13.24 -1.70
C ASN A 316 12.73 12.56 -3.05
N LYS A 317 11.50 12.69 -3.56
CA LYS A 317 11.17 12.29 -4.94
C LYS A 317 12.03 13.03 -5.97
N LEU A 318 12.19 14.35 -5.82
CA LEU A 318 13.01 15.13 -6.75
C LEU A 318 14.51 14.79 -6.63
N LYS A 319 15.00 14.49 -5.42
CA LYS A 319 16.35 13.92 -5.24
C LYS A 319 16.50 12.58 -5.97
N ALA A 320 15.49 11.71 -5.90
CA ALA A 320 15.49 10.44 -6.62
C ALA A 320 15.49 10.65 -8.14
N TYR A 321 14.79 11.68 -8.64
CA TYR A 321 14.87 12.06 -10.06
C TYR A 321 16.27 12.54 -10.45
N SER A 322 16.93 13.34 -9.62
CA SER A 322 18.31 13.77 -9.88
C SER A 322 19.28 12.58 -9.98
N LEU A 323 19.06 11.52 -9.19
CA LEU A 323 19.86 10.29 -9.29
C LEU A 323 19.49 9.47 -10.54
N GLN A 324 18.22 9.47 -10.95
CA GLN A 324 17.78 8.83 -12.18
C GLN A 324 18.33 9.52 -13.43
N ASP A 325 18.43 10.85 -13.40
CA ASP A 325 19.09 11.64 -14.46
C ASP A 325 20.59 11.26 -14.60
N MET A 326 21.18 10.65 -13.56
CA MET A 326 22.54 10.10 -13.58
C MET A 326 22.60 8.60 -13.94
N GLY A 327 21.47 8.00 -14.34
CA GLY A 327 21.38 6.65 -14.89
C GLY A 327 20.93 5.55 -13.91
N LEU A 328 20.60 5.88 -12.65
CA LEU A 328 20.01 4.91 -11.72
C LEU A 328 18.53 4.67 -12.06
N ASP A 329 18.00 3.50 -11.74
CA ASP A 329 16.54 3.33 -11.81
C ASP A 329 15.83 3.82 -10.53
N THR A 330 14.48 3.85 -10.56
CA THR A 330 13.68 4.37 -9.44
C THR A 330 13.89 3.62 -8.12
N VAL A 331 14.15 2.31 -8.16
CA VAL A 331 14.38 1.51 -6.95
C VAL A 331 15.76 1.81 -6.38
N GLU A 332 16.78 1.78 -7.24
CA GLU A 332 18.17 2.06 -6.86
C GLU A 332 18.35 3.48 -6.32
N ALA A 333 17.65 4.45 -6.92
CA ALA A 333 17.64 5.83 -6.45
C ALA A 333 17.05 5.96 -5.04
N ASN A 334 15.98 5.22 -4.73
CA ASN A 334 15.37 5.25 -3.39
C ASN A 334 16.23 4.54 -2.34
N GLU A 335 16.79 3.37 -2.69
CA GLU A 335 17.72 2.64 -1.82
C GLU A 335 18.95 3.50 -1.48
N ARG A 336 19.48 4.23 -2.48
CA ARG A 336 20.62 5.13 -2.29
C ARG A 336 20.29 6.36 -1.43
N LEU A 337 19.02 6.75 -1.37
CA LEU A 337 18.53 7.79 -0.48
C LEU A 337 18.14 7.26 0.92
N GLY A 338 18.27 5.96 1.16
CA GLY A 338 17.97 5.32 2.44
C GLY A 338 16.48 5.08 2.71
N PHE A 339 15.64 5.07 1.67
CA PHE A 339 14.20 4.86 1.82
C PHE A 339 13.76 3.47 1.34
N PRO A 340 12.76 2.84 2.01
CA PRO A 340 12.10 1.65 1.49
C PRO A 340 11.46 1.90 0.12
N ALA A 341 11.27 0.84 -0.67
CA ALA A 341 10.72 0.94 -2.03
C ALA A 341 9.26 1.46 -2.09
N ASP A 342 8.51 1.35 -0.99
CA ASP A 342 7.12 1.79 -0.85
C ASP A 342 6.78 2.05 0.63
N LEU A 343 6.39 3.29 0.97
CA LEU A 343 5.99 3.69 2.33
C LEU A 343 4.51 4.11 2.39
N ARG A 344 3.73 3.79 1.36
CA ARG A 344 2.33 4.24 1.27
C ARG A 344 1.46 3.52 2.29
N ASP A 345 0.67 4.30 3.00
CA ASP A 345 -0.39 3.80 3.86
C ASP A 345 -1.74 3.91 3.12
N TYR A 346 -2.41 2.76 2.98
CA TYR A 346 -3.73 2.68 2.36
C TYR A 346 -4.87 2.63 3.38
N GLY A 347 -4.56 2.56 4.69
CA GLY A 347 -5.55 2.51 5.75
C GLY A 347 -6.41 3.76 5.84
N MET A 348 -5.80 4.92 5.61
CA MET A 348 -6.55 6.18 5.51
C MET A 348 -7.60 6.12 4.41
N GLY A 349 -7.20 5.65 3.22
CA GLY A 349 -8.11 5.53 2.10
C GLY A 349 -9.19 4.48 2.33
N ALA A 350 -8.87 3.39 3.01
CA ALA A 350 -9.86 2.41 3.41
C ALA A 350 -10.89 2.98 4.39
N GLN A 351 -10.46 3.76 5.39
CA GLN A 351 -11.38 4.43 6.31
C GLN A 351 -12.25 5.50 5.62
N MET A 352 -11.72 6.22 4.62
CA MET A 352 -12.51 7.13 3.78
C MET A 352 -13.59 6.37 3.01
N LEU A 353 -13.28 5.20 2.43
CA LEU A 353 -14.27 4.36 1.74
C LEU A 353 -15.33 3.81 2.69
N MET A 354 -14.93 3.40 3.91
CA MET A 354 -15.88 2.98 4.95
C MET A 354 -16.82 4.11 5.40
N ASP A 355 -16.31 5.35 5.50
CA ASP A 355 -17.13 6.54 5.77
C ASP A 355 -18.18 6.79 4.67
N LEU A 356 -17.83 6.50 3.42
CA LEU A 356 -18.75 6.53 2.27
C LEU A 356 -19.69 5.31 2.20
N GLY A 357 -19.67 4.43 3.20
CA GLY A 357 -20.55 3.25 3.28
C GLY A 357 -20.13 2.09 2.38
N ILE A 358 -18.97 2.17 1.72
CA ILE A 358 -18.50 1.16 0.76
C ILE A 358 -17.97 -0.07 1.49
N LYS A 359 -18.40 -1.25 1.05
CA LYS A 359 -17.90 -2.55 1.54
C LYS A 359 -17.27 -3.40 0.45
N LYS A 360 -17.87 -3.41 -0.74
CA LYS A 360 -17.41 -4.18 -1.90
C LYS A 360 -16.83 -3.26 -2.95
N ILE A 361 -15.61 -3.54 -3.41
CA ILE A 361 -14.92 -2.69 -4.37
C ILE A 361 -14.52 -3.45 -5.63
N ARG A 362 -14.71 -2.77 -6.77
CA ARG A 362 -14.10 -3.08 -8.06
C ARG A 362 -12.89 -2.16 -8.22
N LEU A 363 -11.71 -2.66 -7.86
CA LEU A 363 -10.53 -1.81 -7.69
C LEU A 363 -9.85 -1.52 -9.05
N ILE A 364 -9.78 -0.25 -9.43
CA ILE A 364 -9.04 0.25 -10.60
C ILE A 364 -7.53 0.25 -10.31
N THR A 365 -6.84 -0.84 -10.65
CA THR A 365 -5.40 -1.00 -10.39
C THR A 365 -4.69 -1.99 -11.32
N ASN A 366 -3.42 -1.70 -11.61
CA ASN A 366 -2.48 -2.67 -12.21
C ASN A 366 -1.46 -3.20 -11.19
N ASN A 367 -1.52 -2.73 -9.94
CA ASN A 367 -0.56 -3.10 -8.90
C ASN A 367 -1.21 -4.13 -7.95
N PRO A 368 -0.69 -5.37 -7.87
CA PRO A 368 -1.24 -6.40 -7.00
C PRO A 368 -1.02 -6.10 -5.50
N ARG A 369 0.02 -5.35 -5.13
CA ARG A 369 0.25 -4.95 -3.72
C ARG A 369 -0.84 -4.01 -3.21
N LYS A 370 -1.41 -3.17 -4.07
CA LYS A 370 -2.58 -2.33 -3.72
C LYS A 370 -3.80 -3.17 -3.35
N ILE A 371 -3.95 -4.37 -3.91
CA ILE A 371 -5.06 -5.28 -3.60
C ILE A 371 -4.89 -5.84 -2.18
N ALA A 372 -3.67 -6.25 -1.81
CA ALA A 372 -3.38 -6.76 -0.47
C ALA A 372 -3.57 -5.68 0.62
N GLY A 373 -3.11 -4.46 0.37
CA GLY A 373 -3.19 -3.34 1.33
C GLY A 373 -4.60 -2.88 1.70
N VAL A 374 -5.63 -3.25 0.93
CA VAL A 374 -7.04 -2.83 1.17
C VAL A 374 -7.86 -3.92 1.89
N LYS A 375 -7.49 -5.20 1.75
CA LYS A 375 -8.24 -6.34 2.35
C LYS A 375 -8.27 -6.32 3.89
N GLY A 376 -7.31 -5.65 4.53
CA GLY A 376 -7.19 -5.59 5.99
C GLY A 376 -8.17 -4.65 6.69
N TYR A 377 -9.08 -3.98 5.97
CA TYR A 377 -9.90 -2.88 6.51
C TYR A 377 -11.41 -3.12 6.38
N GLY A 378 -11.86 -4.37 6.38
CA GLY A 378 -13.28 -4.70 6.19
C GLY A 378 -13.82 -4.40 4.78
N LEU A 379 -12.93 -4.13 3.82
CA LEU A 379 -13.24 -3.94 2.41
C LEU A 379 -12.98 -5.24 1.63
N GLU A 380 -13.99 -5.66 0.88
CA GLU A 380 -13.95 -6.84 0.01
C GLU A 380 -13.63 -6.41 -1.43
N VAL A 381 -12.47 -6.83 -1.96
CA VAL A 381 -12.14 -6.63 -3.38
C VAL A 381 -12.79 -7.75 -4.20
N VAL A 382 -13.91 -7.45 -4.84
CA VAL A 382 -14.71 -8.43 -5.61
C VAL A 382 -14.32 -8.50 -7.09
N ASP A 383 -13.72 -7.44 -7.62
CA ASP A 383 -13.25 -7.38 -9.01
C ASP A 383 -12.02 -6.48 -9.11
N ARG A 384 -11.18 -6.74 -10.11
CA ARG A 384 -10.06 -5.88 -10.49
C ARG A 384 -10.35 -5.31 -11.88
N VAL A 385 -10.34 -3.98 -11.95
CA VAL A 385 -10.47 -3.26 -13.23
C VAL A 385 -9.06 -2.79 -13.66
N PRO A 386 -8.50 -3.27 -14.78
CA PRO A 386 -7.22 -2.79 -15.30
C PRO A 386 -7.29 -1.31 -15.66
N LEU A 387 -6.17 -0.59 -15.50
CA LEU A 387 -6.03 0.82 -15.89
C LEU A 387 -4.83 1.00 -16.80
N LEU A 388 -5.00 0.61 -18.06
CA LEU A 388 -3.92 0.66 -19.03
C LEU A 388 -3.77 2.09 -19.56
N ILE A 389 -2.58 2.64 -19.36
CA ILE A 389 -2.20 3.98 -19.83
C ILE A 389 -1.16 3.82 -20.93
N GLU A 390 -1.28 4.68 -21.94
CA GLU A 390 -0.36 4.78 -23.07
C GLU A 390 1.08 5.00 -22.58
N ALA A 391 2.01 4.25 -23.17
CA ALA A 391 3.43 4.53 -23.00
C ALA A 391 3.82 5.71 -23.89
N THR A 392 4.63 6.61 -23.35
CA THR A 392 5.27 7.70 -24.07
C THR A 392 6.77 7.43 -24.11
N ASP A 393 7.51 8.13 -24.98
CA ASP A 393 8.97 8.01 -25.06
C ASP A 393 9.65 8.30 -23.71
N TYR A 394 9.04 9.14 -22.87
CA TYR A 394 9.58 9.54 -21.57
C TYR A 394 9.30 8.57 -20.43
N ASN A 395 8.23 7.77 -20.50
CA ASN A 395 7.82 6.88 -19.39
C ASN A 395 7.90 5.38 -19.71
N SER A 396 8.26 5.00 -20.94
CA SER A 396 8.40 3.60 -21.36
C SER A 396 9.34 2.80 -20.45
N TYR A 397 10.53 3.34 -20.15
CA TYR A 397 11.49 2.72 -19.22
C TYR A 397 10.93 2.59 -17.80
N TYR A 398 10.27 3.64 -17.31
CA TYR A 398 9.63 3.66 -15.99
C TYR A 398 8.51 2.62 -15.85
N LEU A 399 7.67 2.48 -16.88
CA LEU A 399 6.61 1.46 -16.94
C LEU A 399 7.20 0.04 -16.99
N ALA A 400 8.29 -0.16 -17.74
CA ALA A 400 9.01 -1.43 -17.79
C ALA A 400 9.60 -1.80 -16.42
N THR A 401 10.20 -0.86 -15.69
CA THR A 401 10.69 -1.08 -14.31
C THR A 401 9.55 -1.43 -13.36
N LYS A 402 8.40 -0.77 -13.45
CA LYS A 402 7.20 -1.10 -12.66
C LYS A 402 6.74 -2.54 -12.90
N ALA A 403 6.70 -2.98 -14.15
CA ALA A 403 6.32 -4.35 -14.49
C ALA A 403 7.33 -5.36 -13.94
N LYS A 404 8.62 -5.16 -14.27
CA LYS A 404 9.70 -6.11 -13.98
C LYS A 404 10.08 -6.20 -12.50
N LYS A 405 10.19 -5.06 -11.80
CA LYS A 405 10.68 -5.00 -10.41
C LYS A 405 9.56 -4.88 -9.37
N LEU A 406 8.40 -4.32 -9.73
CA LEU A 406 7.29 -4.06 -8.79
C LEU A 406 6.06 -4.94 -9.05
N GLY A 407 6.13 -5.87 -10.01
CA GLY A 407 5.08 -6.83 -10.32
C GLY A 407 3.81 -6.18 -10.87
N HIS A 408 3.90 -4.99 -11.48
CA HIS A 408 2.74 -4.39 -12.12
C HIS A 408 2.29 -5.24 -13.32
N MET A 409 1.00 -5.50 -13.40
CA MET A 409 0.35 -6.30 -14.45
C MET A 409 0.10 -5.41 -15.69
N LEU A 410 1.18 -5.08 -16.41
CA LEU A 410 1.21 -4.38 -17.70
C LEU A 410 1.64 -5.36 -18.80
N LEU A 411 1.40 -5.05 -20.08
CA LEU A 411 1.83 -5.93 -21.18
C LEU A 411 3.35 -6.13 -21.15
N GLN A 412 3.79 -7.40 -21.06
CA GLN A 412 5.20 -7.80 -21.03
C GLN A 412 5.59 -8.70 -22.20
N THR A 413 4.62 -9.36 -22.82
CA THR A 413 4.80 -10.10 -24.08
C THR A 413 3.91 -9.46 -25.14
N TYR A 414 4.49 -9.01 -26.24
CA TYR A 414 3.78 -8.39 -27.37
C TYR A 414 3.68 -9.39 -28.50
N LEU A 415 2.47 -9.67 -28.98
CA LEU A 415 2.26 -10.60 -30.09
C LEU A 415 2.03 -9.86 -31.41
N VAL A 416 1.20 -8.81 -31.40
CA VAL A 416 0.86 -8.05 -32.60
C VAL A 416 0.56 -6.60 -32.26
N THR A 417 1.03 -5.69 -33.11
CA THR A 417 0.57 -4.30 -33.16
C THR A 417 -0.50 -4.19 -34.23
N VAL A 418 -1.64 -3.58 -33.90
CA VAL A 418 -2.78 -3.39 -34.81
C VAL A 418 -3.08 -1.90 -34.90
N ALA A 419 -3.12 -1.37 -36.12
CA ALA A 419 -3.55 -0.02 -36.44
C ALA A 419 -4.93 -0.06 -37.10
N ILE A 420 -5.84 0.75 -36.58
CA ILE A 420 -7.25 0.81 -36.98
C ILE A 420 -7.52 2.21 -37.51
N HIS A 421 -8.06 2.26 -38.72
CA HIS A 421 -8.54 3.47 -39.37
C HIS A 421 -10.06 3.41 -39.40
N TRP A 422 -10.71 4.28 -38.62
CA TRP A 422 -12.17 4.36 -38.59
C TRP A 422 -12.69 5.17 -39.78
N GLN A 423 -13.91 4.84 -40.22
CA GLN A 423 -14.59 5.61 -41.26
C GLN A 423 -15.06 6.97 -40.73
N ASP A 424 -15.35 7.05 -39.44
CA ASP A 424 -15.74 8.22 -38.70
C ASP A 424 -14.83 8.41 -37.46
N ASP A 425 -14.22 9.58 -37.33
CA ASP A 425 -13.53 9.92 -36.09
C ASP A 425 -14.58 10.30 -35.02
N PRO A 426 -14.57 9.68 -33.83
CA PRO A 426 -15.55 9.96 -32.79
C PRO A 426 -15.48 11.43 -32.36
N GLU A 427 -16.63 12.12 -32.39
CA GLU A 427 -16.73 13.55 -32.06
C GLU A 427 -16.51 13.82 -30.56
N ALA A 428 -16.76 12.81 -29.71
CA ALA A 428 -16.64 12.90 -28.26
C ALA A 428 -15.61 11.92 -27.68
N VAL A 429 -14.86 12.38 -26.67
CA VAL A 429 -13.87 11.57 -25.93
C VAL A 429 -14.50 10.31 -25.31
N THR A 430 -15.77 10.39 -24.88
CA THR A 430 -16.53 9.26 -24.34
C THR A 430 -16.76 8.18 -25.39
N GLU A 431 -17.07 8.56 -26.63
CA GLU A 431 -17.31 7.61 -27.72
C GLU A 431 -16.03 6.88 -28.13
N ARG A 432 -14.90 7.60 -28.21
CA ARG A 432 -13.57 6.98 -28.41
C ARG A 432 -13.27 5.96 -27.32
N TYR A 433 -13.57 6.30 -26.07
CA TYR A 433 -13.37 5.41 -24.92
C TYR A 433 -14.25 4.16 -25.00
N GLU A 434 -15.53 4.29 -25.37
CA GLU A 434 -16.43 3.15 -25.56
C GLU A 434 -15.95 2.20 -26.68
N ARG A 435 -15.47 2.75 -27.80
CA ARG A 435 -14.87 1.95 -28.88
C ARG A 435 -13.66 1.18 -28.36
N LEU A 436 -12.77 1.82 -27.61
CA LEU A 436 -11.60 1.17 -27.00
C LEU A 436 -11.98 0.08 -26.00
N GLU A 437 -13.00 0.29 -25.16
CA GLU A 437 -13.48 -0.74 -24.23
C GLU A 437 -14.08 -1.95 -24.95
N LYS A 438 -14.80 -1.76 -26.07
CA LYS A 438 -15.26 -2.87 -26.90
C LYS A 438 -14.08 -3.68 -27.46
N LEU A 439 -13.00 -3.02 -27.87
CA LEU A 439 -11.77 -3.69 -28.31
C LEU A 439 -11.10 -4.47 -27.16
N ARG A 440 -11.04 -3.88 -25.96
CA ARG A 440 -10.50 -4.56 -24.77
C ARG A 440 -11.33 -5.78 -24.40
N HIS A 441 -12.65 -5.68 -24.50
CA HIS A 441 -13.54 -6.82 -24.28
C HIS A 441 -13.31 -7.92 -25.32
N LEU A 442 -13.15 -7.57 -26.60
CA LEU A 442 -12.85 -8.50 -27.67
C LEU A 442 -11.49 -9.20 -27.48
N ALA A 443 -10.47 -8.46 -27.04
CA ALA A 443 -9.17 -9.06 -26.70
C ALA A 443 -9.31 -10.03 -25.51
N LYS A 444 -10.03 -9.62 -24.45
CA LYS A 444 -10.25 -10.42 -23.25
C LYS A 444 -11.04 -11.70 -23.53
N SER A 445 -12.01 -11.68 -24.44
CA SER A 445 -12.76 -12.89 -24.82
C SER A 445 -11.91 -13.93 -25.56
N ASN A 446 -10.71 -13.55 -25.98
CA ASN A 446 -9.71 -14.40 -26.62
C ASN A 446 -8.45 -14.55 -25.76
N ASP A 447 -8.57 -14.33 -24.44
CA ASP A 447 -7.48 -14.46 -23.45
C ASP A 447 -6.25 -13.57 -23.72
N LEU A 448 -6.44 -12.44 -24.40
CA LEU A 448 -5.40 -11.44 -24.66
C LEU A 448 -5.67 -10.14 -23.91
N LEU A 449 -4.59 -9.44 -23.57
CA LEU A 449 -4.62 -8.06 -23.11
C LEU A 449 -4.42 -7.13 -24.29
N LEU A 450 -5.12 -6.00 -24.28
CA LEU A 450 -4.99 -4.93 -25.26
C LEU A 450 -4.43 -3.68 -24.58
N GLN A 451 -3.32 -3.16 -25.09
CA GLN A 451 -2.72 -1.91 -24.65
C GLN A 451 -2.65 -0.92 -25.80
N GLU A 452 -3.10 0.32 -25.61
CA GLU A 452 -2.98 1.37 -26.62
C GLU A 452 -1.52 1.80 -26.84
N GLU A 453 -1.19 2.13 -28.09
CA GLU A 453 0.11 2.58 -28.54
C GLU A 453 -0.01 3.96 -29.20
N ALA A 454 0.66 4.95 -28.63
CA ALA A 454 0.57 6.34 -29.06
C ALA A 454 1.94 6.96 -29.38
N ARG A 455 3.03 6.16 -29.38
CA ARG A 455 4.35 6.66 -29.76
C ARG A 455 4.28 7.24 -31.18
N PRO A 456 4.91 8.42 -31.43
CA PRO A 456 4.95 9.02 -32.76
C PRO A 456 5.45 8.07 -33.85
N LEU A 457 6.35 7.15 -33.48
CA LEU A 457 6.86 6.10 -34.35
C LEU A 457 5.75 5.18 -34.87
N ALA A 458 4.82 4.76 -34.01
CA ALA A 458 3.69 3.93 -34.42
C ALA A 458 2.77 4.67 -35.39
N ILE A 459 2.47 5.94 -35.07
CA ILE A 459 1.63 6.81 -35.91
C ILE A 459 2.25 6.98 -37.30
N ALA A 460 3.56 7.23 -37.36
CA ALA A 460 4.29 7.40 -38.61
C ALA A 460 4.33 6.12 -39.46
N ILE A 461 4.47 4.95 -38.84
CA ILE A 461 4.59 3.66 -39.54
C ILE A 461 3.27 3.22 -40.16
N PHE A 462 2.15 3.53 -39.50
CA PHE A 462 0.82 3.12 -39.93
C PHE A 462 0.03 4.23 -40.64
N ASP A 463 0.70 5.30 -41.06
CA ASP A 463 0.12 6.38 -41.88
C ASP A 463 -1.09 7.06 -41.19
N GLU A 464 -0.87 7.59 -39.99
CA GLU A 464 -1.86 8.33 -39.18
C GLU A 464 -3.16 7.55 -38.85
N PRO A 465 -3.07 6.40 -38.17
CA PRO A 465 -4.26 5.63 -37.81
C PRO A 465 -5.10 6.33 -36.74
N SER A 466 -6.43 6.13 -36.78
CA SER A 466 -7.35 6.57 -35.73
C SER A 466 -7.01 5.98 -34.35
N LEU A 467 -6.48 4.75 -34.33
CA LEU A 467 -6.07 4.06 -33.11
C LEU A 467 -4.99 3.01 -33.40
N THR A 468 -3.94 2.94 -32.56
CA THR A 468 -2.98 1.82 -32.58
C THR A 468 -2.99 1.08 -31.24
N VAL A 469 -2.93 -0.24 -31.27
CA VAL A 469 -2.97 -1.10 -30.08
C VAL A 469 -2.00 -2.27 -30.19
N HIS A 470 -1.49 -2.72 -29.05
CA HIS A 470 -0.78 -3.99 -28.89
C HIS A 470 -1.69 -5.04 -28.30
N LEU A 471 -1.57 -6.28 -28.78
CA LEU A 471 -2.18 -7.46 -28.18
C LEU A 471 -1.10 -8.39 -27.63
N GLY A 472 -1.34 -8.95 -26.44
CA GLY A 472 -0.42 -9.91 -25.83
C GLY A 472 -0.72 -10.26 -24.38
N PHE A 473 0.32 -10.49 -23.57
CA PHE A 473 0.21 -10.98 -22.19
C PHE A 473 0.94 -10.08 -21.19
N ASP A 474 0.50 -10.08 -19.94
CA ASP A 474 1.16 -9.38 -18.83
C ASP A 474 2.34 -10.15 -18.21
N GLN A 475 2.58 -11.36 -18.69
CA GLN A 475 3.68 -12.23 -18.31
C GLN A 475 4.83 -12.09 -19.32
N ALA A 476 6.07 -12.02 -18.85
CA ALA A 476 7.24 -11.99 -19.72
C ALA A 476 7.62 -13.38 -20.22
N LYS A 477 8.17 -13.45 -21.45
CA LYS A 477 8.77 -14.67 -22.05
C LYS A 477 7.81 -15.86 -22.21
N VAL A 478 6.52 -15.59 -22.40
CA VAL A 478 5.50 -16.64 -22.59
C VAL A 478 5.38 -17.07 -24.06
N ALA A 479 5.81 -16.20 -24.99
CA ALA A 479 5.91 -16.54 -26.40
C ALA A 479 7.35 -16.95 -26.75
N SER A 480 7.52 -18.09 -27.43
CA SER A 480 8.79 -18.42 -28.08
C SER A 480 9.03 -17.44 -29.23
N SER A 481 10.30 -17.15 -29.58
CA SER A 481 10.62 -16.12 -30.58
C SER A 481 10.11 -16.40 -32.00
N ASP A 482 9.65 -17.61 -32.26
CA ASP A 482 9.20 -18.19 -33.52
C ASP A 482 7.72 -18.61 -33.50
N TRP A 483 6.96 -18.25 -32.46
CA TRP A 483 5.56 -18.68 -32.27
C TRP A 483 4.66 -18.43 -33.49
N TYR A 484 4.90 -17.35 -34.23
CA TYR A 484 4.13 -16.95 -35.41
C TYR A 484 4.44 -17.78 -36.67
N GLN A 485 5.50 -18.59 -36.65
CA GLN A 485 5.85 -19.52 -37.73
C GLN A 485 5.23 -20.90 -37.53
N GLN A 486 4.66 -21.16 -36.36
CA GLN A 486 4.10 -22.45 -35.99
C GLN A 486 2.63 -22.53 -36.41
N THR A 487 2.37 -23.23 -37.50
CA THR A 487 1.00 -23.38 -38.03
C THR A 487 0.06 -23.96 -36.97
N GLY A 488 -1.08 -23.30 -36.73
CA GLY A 488 -2.06 -23.72 -35.74
C GLY A 488 -1.73 -23.34 -34.29
N HIS A 489 -0.72 -22.49 -34.06
CA HIS A 489 -0.41 -21.99 -32.71
C HIS A 489 -1.64 -21.28 -32.09
N PRO A 490 -1.99 -21.51 -30.81
CA PRO A 490 -3.15 -20.89 -30.16
C PRO A 490 -3.17 -19.36 -30.26
N TYR A 491 -1.99 -18.72 -30.16
CA TYR A 491 -1.87 -17.26 -30.32
C TYR A 491 -2.25 -16.77 -31.72
N ILE A 492 -1.89 -17.53 -32.77
CA ILE A 492 -2.28 -17.22 -34.14
C ILE A 492 -3.81 -17.26 -34.25
N GLN A 493 -4.43 -18.31 -33.71
CA GLN A 493 -5.90 -18.45 -33.72
C GLN A 493 -6.58 -17.28 -33.00
N ALA A 494 -6.14 -16.95 -31.78
CA ALA A 494 -6.69 -15.85 -31.00
C ALA A 494 -6.55 -14.49 -31.72
N ILE A 495 -5.37 -14.21 -32.27
CA ILE A 495 -5.09 -12.95 -32.97
C ILE A 495 -5.95 -12.83 -34.23
N PHE A 496 -5.99 -13.84 -35.08
CA PHE A 496 -6.77 -13.78 -36.32
C PHE A 496 -8.27 -13.77 -36.08
N GLN A 497 -8.75 -14.40 -35.00
CA GLN A 497 -10.14 -14.27 -34.61
C GLN A 497 -10.49 -12.82 -34.21
N ILE A 498 -9.58 -12.11 -33.54
CA ILE A 498 -9.75 -10.68 -33.26
C ILE A 498 -9.68 -9.87 -34.57
N LEU A 499 -8.64 -10.07 -35.39
CA LEU A 499 -8.43 -9.30 -36.63
C LEU A 499 -9.56 -9.48 -37.63
N ASP A 500 -10.08 -10.70 -37.83
CA ASP A 500 -11.21 -10.97 -38.72
C ASP A 500 -12.47 -10.28 -38.20
N ASN A 501 -12.75 -10.37 -36.89
CA ASN A 501 -13.86 -9.65 -36.28
C ASN A 501 -13.74 -8.14 -36.55
N LEU A 502 -12.56 -7.55 -36.36
CA LEU A 502 -12.32 -6.14 -36.66
C LEU A 502 -12.51 -5.82 -38.14
N ALA A 503 -11.94 -6.62 -39.03
CA ALA A 503 -12.07 -6.44 -40.47
C ALA A 503 -13.54 -6.49 -40.93
N THR A 504 -14.43 -7.21 -40.24
CA THR A 504 -15.86 -7.24 -40.58
C THR A 504 -16.67 -6.04 -40.09
N LEU A 505 -16.15 -5.23 -39.16
CA LEU A 505 -16.90 -4.10 -38.58
C LEU A 505 -17.15 -2.99 -39.62
N PRO A 506 -18.39 -2.49 -39.76
CA PRO A 506 -18.76 -1.57 -40.84
C PRO A 506 -18.06 -0.20 -40.74
N TYR A 507 -17.67 0.21 -39.53
CA TYR A 507 -17.02 1.50 -39.26
C TYR A 507 -15.49 1.44 -39.32
N ILE A 508 -14.88 0.30 -39.68
CA ILE A 508 -13.43 0.20 -39.91
C ILE A 508 -13.19 0.24 -41.41
N GLN A 509 -12.53 1.31 -41.87
CA GLN A 509 -12.17 1.52 -43.27
C GLN A 509 -10.92 0.74 -43.66
N LYS A 510 -9.91 0.74 -42.78
CA LYS A 510 -8.63 0.08 -43.01
C LYS A 510 -8.09 -0.49 -41.71
N LEU A 511 -7.57 -1.70 -41.78
CA LEU A 511 -6.97 -2.45 -40.68
C LEU A 511 -5.56 -2.85 -41.10
N GLU A 512 -4.59 -2.52 -40.26
CA GLU A 512 -3.19 -2.86 -40.50
C GLU A 512 -2.59 -3.53 -39.29
N PHE A 513 -1.63 -4.43 -39.48
CA PHE A 513 -0.95 -5.03 -38.35
C PHE A 513 0.50 -5.43 -38.65
N LEU A 514 1.27 -5.57 -37.56
CA LEU A 514 2.67 -5.97 -37.53
C LEU A 514 2.88 -7.04 -36.44
N ILE A 515 3.43 -8.20 -36.80
CA ILE A 515 3.69 -9.30 -35.86
C ILE A 515 4.97 -9.06 -35.05
N SER A 516 4.95 -9.51 -33.78
CA SER A 516 6.08 -9.48 -32.87
C SER A 516 6.52 -10.87 -32.40
N SER A 517 7.80 -11.02 -32.10
CA SER A 517 8.39 -12.22 -31.49
C SER A 517 8.20 -12.33 -29.96
N GLY A 518 7.30 -11.55 -29.36
CA GLY A 518 7.14 -11.46 -27.91
C GLY A 518 7.82 -10.25 -27.26
N CYS A 519 8.65 -9.51 -28.00
CA CYS A 519 9.31 -8.28 -27.55
C CYS A 519 8.54 -7.05 -28.04
N ASP A 520 8.84 -5.84 -27.55
CA ASP A 520 8.25 -4.63 -28.11
C ASP A 520 8.56 -4.51 -29.62
N PRO A 521 7.55 -4.57 -30.52
CA PRO A 521 7.75 -4.58 -31.96
C PRO A 521 8.38 -3.30 -32.49
N LEU A 522 8.22 -2.17 -31.78
CA LEU A 522 8.69 -0.86 -32.22
C LEU A 522 10.11 -0.54 -31.75
N SER A 523 10.72 -1.37 -30.90
CA SER A 523 12.05 -1.13 -30.34
C SER A 523 13.21 -1.39 -31.31
N ASN A 524 13.05 -2.30 -32.28
CA ASN A 524 14.12 -2.75 -33.19
C ASN A 524 13.62 -2.80 -34.64
N LEU A 525 13.06 -1.71 -35.13
CA LEU A 525 12.52 -1.65 -36.48
C LEU A 525 13.61 -1.50 -37.54
N GLN A 526 13.42 -2.18 -38.68
CA GLN A 526 14.26 -1.98 -39.86
C GLN A 526 13.98 -0.62 -40.51
N VAL A 527 14.97 -0.09 -41.21
CA VAL A 527 14.80 1.14 -42.00
C VAL A 527 13.96 0.79 -43.23
N GLN A 528 12.75 1.35 -43.31
CA GLN A 528 11.70 1.06 -44.30
C GLN A 528 11.11 -0.36 -44.17
N LEU A 529 9.93 -0.44 -43.57
CA LEU A 529 9.17 -1.70 -43.46
C LEU A 529 8.45 -1.99 -44.76
N ASP A 530 8.52 -3.25 -45.20
CA ASP A 530 7.77 -3.74 -46.34
C ASP A 530 6.28 -3.82 -45.99
N ARG A 531 5.43 -3.46 -46.95
CA ARG A 531 3.98 -3.38 -46.78
C ARG A 531 3.27 -4.24 -47.82
N GLN A 532 2.51 -5.23 -47.36
CA GLN A 532 1.67 -6.07 -48.21
C GLN A 532 0.21 -5.63 -48.06
N THR A 533 -0.43 -5.30 -49.18
CA THR A 533 -1.83 -4.84 -49.19
C THR A 533 -2.74 -5.91 -49.81
N PHE A 534 -3.92 -6.09 -49.23
CA PHE A 534 -4.93 -7.06 -49.67
C PHE A 534 -6.19 -6.33 -50.15
N SER A 535 -6.87 -6.95 -51.12
CA SER A 535 -8.11 -6.42 -51.70
C SER A 535 -9.29 -6.54 -50.73
N ASP A 536 -10.30 -5.70 -50.94
CA ASP A 536 -11.55 -5.72 -50.18
C ASP A 536 -12.18 -7.14 -50.15
N GLY A 537 -12.79 -7.47 -49.01
CA GLY A 537 -13.35 -8.78 -48.71
C GLY A 537 -12.35 -9.87 -48.30
N THR A 538 -11.04 -9.60 -48.34
CA THR A 538 -10.01 -10.56 -47.86
C THR A 538 -9.96 -10.53 -46.34
N LEU A 539 -10.18 -11.69 -45.70
CA LEU A 539 -10.02 -11.80 -44.25
C LEU A 539 -8.54 -11.91 -43.85
N PRO A 540 -8.10 -11.23 -42.77
CA PRO A 540 -6.76 -11.39 -42.21
C PRO A 540 -6.33 -12.86 -42.01
N SER A 541 -7.24 -13.75 -41.59
CA SER A 541 -6.92 -15.18 -41.40
C SER A 541 -6.38 -15.90 -42.65
N SER A 542 -6.64 -15.37 -43.86
CA SER A 542 -6.12 -15.89 -45.13
C SER A 542 -4.59 -15.80 -45.30
N ILE A 543 -3.88 -15.13 -44.38
CA ILE A 543 -2.42 -15.03 -44.39
C ILE A 543 -1.77 -15.63 -43.14
N SER A 544 -2.53 -16.39 -42.35
CA SER A 544 -2.10 -16.91 -41.04
C SER A 544 -0.88 -17.86 -41.08
N ASP A 545 -0.55 -18.39 -42.25
CA ASP A 545 0.55 -19.31 -42.52
C ASP A 545 1.81 -18.62 -43.09
N ARG A 546 1.75 -17.32 -43.40
CA ARG A 546 2.81 -16.56 -44.10
C ARG A 546 3.17 -15.26 -43.39
N LEU A 547 3.33 -15.35 -42.07
CA LEU A 547 3.69 -14.23 -41.22
C LEU A 547 5.19 -14.01 -41.15
N GLU A 548 5.60 -12.78 -41.40
CA GLU A 548 6.97 -12.30 -41.26
C GLU A 548 7.03 -11.15 -40.25
N LYS A 549 8.14 -11.05 -39.53
CA LYS A 549 8.43 -9.88 -38.70
C LYS A 549 8.79 -8.72 -39.60
N GLN A 550 8.60 -7.50 -39.11
CA GLN A 550 8.99 -6.28 -39.84
C GLN A 550 8.21 -6.07 -41.16
N GLN A 551 7.10 -6.80 -41.34
CA GLN A 551 6.17 -6.68 -42.46
C GLN A 551 4.85 -6.08 -41.98
N ILE A 552 4.36 -5.04 -42.64
CA ILE A 552 3.02 -4.50 -42.42
C ILE A 552 2.03 -5.19 -43.34
N TYR A 553 0.98 -5.74 -42.78
CA TYR A 553 -0.14 -6.30 -43.54
C TYR A 553 -1.32 -5.34 -43.48
N SER A 554 -1.80 -4.88 -44.63
CA SER A 554 -2.84 -3.85 -44.77
C SER A 554 -4.08 -4.41 -45.47
N PHE A 555 -5.23 -4.30 -44.82
CA PHE A 555 -6.54 -4.73 -45.29
C PHE A 555 -7.44 -3.49 -45.37
N SER A 556 -7.87 -3.11 -46.56
CA SER A 556 -8.72 -1.94 -46.79
C SER A 556 -10.06 -2.36 -47.37
N LYS A 557 -11.11 -1.61 -47.02
CA LYS A 557 -12.45 -1.71 -47.62
C LYS A 557 -12.65 -0.68 -48.70
#